data_AF-A0A1H6ERY0-F1
#
_entry.id   AF-A0A1H6ERY0-F1
#
_cell.length_a   1.000
_cell.length_b   1.000
_cell.length_c   1.000
_cell.angle_alpha   90.00
_cell.angle_beta   90.00
_cell.angle_gamma   90.00
#
_symmetry.space_group_name_H-M   'P 1'
#
loop_
_entity.id
_entity.type
_entity.pdbx_description
1 polymer ?
#
loop_
_entity_poly.entity_id
_entity_poly.type
_entity_poly.pdbx_seq_one_letter_code
_entity_poly.pdbx_strand_id
1 'polypeptide(L)'
;MGSGSTRKIGAIAVVAGLAAAAQVALAVPSHANTGAGVSGGILTVTAQAGIANRITIGALPNGDVVVTDTADPVTAGAGCAQTAANTVTCAGVTGIVVDVGDLDDKAANGSTLPSRLLGGPGADSLRGGGGNDRITGGPGDDDLFGEGGNDMFPADAVVDGADDVLGGPGIADEATYQARGVGVRASADGDPGDGEPGEGDNLGNDVENVTGTFFNDELIGNISGNLLLGQAGDDRLIGHAADDTLVGGPGADALFGADGADRLLARDNVMGNDTLTGGAGIDFCDADPLDPLFTC
;
A
#
# COMPACT_ATOMS: atom_id res chain seq x y z
N MET A 1 54.94 -14.84 -48.98
CA MET A 1 54.08 -15.86 -48.32
C MET A 1 53.67 -15.30 -46.96
N GLY A 2 52.36 -15.29 -46.66
CA GLY A 2 51.72 -14.83 -45.41
C GLY A 2 51.66 -13.29 -45.29
N SER A 3 50.57 -12.55 -45.51
CA SER A 3 49.13 -12.67 -45.19
C SER A 3 48.77 -12.58 -43.70
N GLY A 4 47.94 -11.58 -43.38
CA GLY A 4 47.15 -11.42 -42.14
C GLY A 4 47.87 -10.66 -41.02
N SER A 5 47.27 -9.73 -40.28
CA SER A 5 45.93 -9.17 -40.24
C SER A 5 46.00 -7.92 -39.36
N THR A 6 45.73 -6.73 -39.92
CA THR A 6 45.53 -5.50 -39.15
C THR A 6 44.10 -5.50 -38.60
N ARG A 7 43.91 -5.91 -37.35
CA ARG A 7 42.65 -5.70 -36.65
C ARG A 7 42.57 -4.24 -36.19
N LYS A 8 41.79 -3.44 -36.92
CA LYS A 8 41.27 -2.15 -36.44
C LYS A 8 40.34 -2.42 -35.27
N ILE A 9 40.70 -1.94 -34.08
CA ILE A 9 39.79 -1.89 -32.94
C ILE A 9 38.88 -0.68 -33.20
N GLY A 10 37.64 -0.95 -33.60
CA GLY A 10 36.60 0.07 -33.69
C GLY A 10 36.22 0.49 -32.27
N ALA A 11 36.40 1.77 -31.97
CA ALA A 11 35.86 2.37 -30.75
C ALA A 11 34.32 2.35 -30.88
N ILE A 12 33.67 1.48 -30.10
CA ILE A 12 32.24 1.52 -29.89
C ILE A 12 31.98 2.70 -28.96
N ALA A 13 31.49 3.81 -29.53
CA ALA A 13 30.92 4.90 -28.77
C ALA A 13 29.60 4.40 -28.16
N VAL A 14 29.63 4.03 -26.89
CA VAL A 14 28.42 3.86 -26.10
C VAL A 14 27.87 5.25 -25.86
N VAL A 15 26.91 5.64 -26.69
CA VAL A 15 26.06 6.81 -26.43
C VAL A 15 25.15 6.40 -25.28
N ALA A 16 25.56 6.71 -24.05
CA ALA A 16 24.67 6.70 -22.90
C ALA A 16 23.62 7.80 -23.13
N GLY A 17 22.50 7.41 -23.71
CA GLY A 17 21.30 8.25 -23.76
C GLY A 17 20.80 8.42 -22.34
N LEU A 18 21.08 9.59 -21.76
CA LEU A 18 20.44 10.03 -20.53
C LEU A 18 18.95 10.21 -20.85
N ALA A 19 18.14 9.18 -20.58
CA ALA A 19 16.70 9.32 -20.57
C ALA A 19 16.36 10.11 -19.30
N ALA A 20 16.37 11.44 -19.41
CA ALA A 20 15.71 12.29 -18.44
C ALA A 20 14.22 11.93 -18.51
N ALA A 21 13.75 11.17 -17.53
CA ALA A 21 12.32 11.06 -17.27
C ALA A 21 11.84 12.47 -16.97
N ALA A 22 11.23 13.11 -17.97
CA ALA A 22 10.47 14.32 -17.74
C ALA A 22 9.33 13.92 -16.81
N GLN A 23 9.49 14.22 -15.52
CA GLN A 23 8.35 14.27 -14.62
C GLN A 23 7.38 15.26 -15.25
N VAL A 24 6.31 14.72 -15.83
CA VAL A 24 5.11 15.51 -16.05
C VAL A 24 4.55 15.70 -14.66
N ALA A 25 5.08 16.70 -13.94
CA ALA A 25 4.33 17.34 -12.89
C ALA A 25 3.05 17.83 -13.57
N LEU A 26 1.98 17.04 -13.44
CA LEU A 26 0.65 17.54 -13.68
C LEU A 26 0.55 18.74 -12.75
N ALA A 27 0.57 19.94 -13.32
CA ALA A 27 0.23 21.13 -12.59
C ALA A 27 -1.21 20.93 -12.13
N VAL A 28 -1.36 20.43 -10.91
CA VAL A 28 -2.64 20.40 -10.20
C VAL A 28 -3.07 21.87 -10.18
N PRO A 29 -4.31 22.21 -10.56
CA PRO A 29 -4.74 23.59 -10.51
C PRO A 29 -4.43 24.11 -9.11
N SER A 30 -3.70 25.22 -9.02
CA SER A 30 -3.50 25.93 -7.76
C SER A 30 -4.90 26.37 -7.31
N HIS A 31 -5.58 25.55 -6.53
CA HIS A 31 -6.83 25.92 -5.94
C HIS A 31 -6.50 26.93 -4.84
N ALA A 32 -7.10 28.12 -4.93
CA ALA A 32 -6.86 29.15 -3.93
C ALA A 32 -7.42 28.79 -2.54
N ASN A 33 -8.22 27.73 -2.46
CA ASN A 33 -8.98 27.18 -1.33
C ASN A 33 -9.19 25.68 -1.56
N THR A 34 -9.37 24.88 -0.52
CA THR A 34 -9.83 23.48 -0.62
C THR A 34 -11.10 23.39 -1.47
N GLY A 35 -11.20 22.43 -2.38
CA GLY A 35 -12.33 22.23 -3.29
C GLY A 35 -13.04 20.90 -3.02
N ALA A 36 -14.37 20.88 -3.09
CA ALA A 36 -15.15 19.65 -2.89
C ALA A 36 -16.31 19.54 -3.89
N GLY A 37 -16.40 18.44 -4.63
CA GLY A 37 -17.42 18.22 -5.66
C GLY A 37 -17.76 16.76 -5.88
N VAL A 38 -18.97 16.48 -6.36
CA VAL A 38 -19.47 15.14 -6.67
C VAL A 38 -19.61 14.95 -8.18
N SER A 39 -19.04 13.86 -8.70
CA SER A 39 -19.20 13.41 -10.08
C SER A 39 -19.41 11.90 -10.11
N GLY A 40 -20.49 11.44 -10.75
CA GLY A 40 -20.79 10.00 -10.85
C GLY A 40 -20.97 9.28 -9.52
N GLY A 41 -21.35 10.01 -8.45
CA GLY A 41 -21.46 9.48 -7.09
C GLY A 41 -20.16 9.52 -6.28
N ILE A 42 -19.04 9.92 -6.88
CA ILE A 42 -17.77 10.05 -6.16
C ILE A 42 -17.61 11.50 -5.71
N LEU A 43 -17.47 11.70 -4.40
CA LEU A 43 -17.01 12.96 -3.81
C LEU A 43 -15.50 13.05 -3.98
N THR A 44 -15.02 14.11 -4.61
CA THR A 44 -13.60 14.45 -4.66
C THR A 44 -13.37 15.69 -3.83
N VAL A 45 -12.43 15.62 -2.90
CA VAL A 45 -11.90 16.73 -2.12
C VAL A 45 -10.43 16.91 -2.49
N THR A 46 -10.07 18.12 -2.90
CA THR A 46 -8.68 18.49 -3.18
C THR A 46 -8.33 19.66 -2.30
N ALA A 47 -7.37 19.46 -1.43
CA ALA A 47 -6.92 20.43 -0.47
C ALA A 47 -6.22 21.64 -1.11
N GLN A 48 -6.06 22.70 -0.31
CA GLN A 48 -5.33 23.89 -0.73
C GLN A 48 -3.83 23.65 -0.62
N ALA A 49 -3.10 23.94 -1.71
CA ALA A 49 -1.65 23.82 -1.72
C ALA A 49 -0.95 24.89 -0.85
N GLY A 50 0.21 24.53 -0.31
CA GLY A 50 1.12 25.38 0.45
C GLY A 50 0.71 25.66 1.89
N ILE A 51 -0.26 24.89 2.42
CA ILE A 51 -0.71 24.98 3.81
C ILE A 51 -1.03 23.58 4.35
N ALA A 52 -0.90 23.40 5.67
CA ALA A 52 -1.38 22.19 6.34
C ALA A 52 -2.91 22.25 6.52
N ASN A 53 -3.61 21.34 5.85
CA ASN A 53 -5.04 21.16 5.78
C ASN A 53 -5.55 20.24 6.91
N ARG A 54 -6.81 20.40 7.29
CA ARG A 54 -7.46 19.59 8.32
C ARG A 54 -8.86 19.23 7.88
N ILE A 55 -8.94 18.24 7.00
CA ILE A 55 -10.15 17.79 6.34
C ILE A 55 -10.87 16.75 7.20
N THR A 56 -12.16 16.95 7.38
CA THR A 56 -13.06 15.97 8.01
C THR A 56 -14.24 15.71 7.09
N ILE A 57 -14.59 14.43 6.95
CA ILE A 57 -15.76 13.98 6.21
C ILE A 57 -16.76 13.41 7.20
N GLY A 58 -17.96 13.98 7.27
CA GLY A 58 -19.05 13.50 8.11
C GLY A 58 -20.23 13.00 7.28
N ALA A 59 -20.96 12.00 7.79
CA ALA A 59 -22.22 11.57 7.19
C ALA A 59 -23.42 12.15 7.95
N LEU A 60 -24.39 12.68 7.21
CA LEU A 60 -25.67 13.15 7.78
C LEU A 60 -26.72 12.02 7.73
N PRO A 61 -27.76 12.07 8.61
CA PRO A 61 -28.79 11.04 8.64
C PRO A 61 -29.61 10.89 7.35
N ASN A 62 -29.60 11.90 6.48
CA ASN A 62 -30.26 11.88 5.18
C ASN A 62 -29.39 11.27 4.05
N GLY A 63 -28.17 10.81 4.38
CA GLY A 63 -27.22 10.23 3.43
C GLY A 63 -26.35 11.26 2.71
N ASP A 64 -26.51 12.56 3.00
CA ASP A 64 -25.57 13.57 2.50
C ASP A 64 -24.25 13.53 3.27
N VAL A 65 -23.19 13.94 2.61
CA VAL A 65 -21.84 14.00 3.16
C VAL A 65 -21.45 15.45 3.41
N VAL A 66 -20.85 15.72 4.57
CA VAL A 66 -20.34 17.05 4.95
C VAL A 66 -18.82 17.02 4.88
N VAL A 67 -18.25 17.96 4.15
CA VAL A 67 -16.80 18.20 4.11
C VAL A 67 -16.51 19.46 4.88
N THR A 68 -15.61 19.40 5.84
CA THR A 68 -15.10 20.57 6.56
C THR A 68 -13.60 20.59 6.51
N ASP A 69 -13.01 21.73 6.16
CA ASP A 69 -11.60 22.02 6.45
C ASP A 69 -11.55 23.01 7.60
N THR A 70 -10.69 22.79 8.60
CA THR A 70 -10.53 23.74 9.72
C THR A 70 -9.34 24.67 9.55
N ALA A 71 -8.49 24.43 8.55
CA ALA A 71 -7.34 25.26 8.23
C ALA A 71 -7.70 26.39 7.24
N ASP A 72 -8.63 26.15 6.32
CA ASP A 72 -8.94 27.07 5.22
C ASP A 72 -10.42 27.03 4.76
N PRO A 73 -10.84 27.97 3.89
CA PRO A 73 -12.16 27.92 3.27
C PRO A 73 -12.30 26.74 2.31
N VAL A 74 -13.48 26.14 2.25
CA VAL A 74 -13.79 25.08 1.28
C VAL A 74 -14.69 25.67 0.20
N THR A 75 -14.46 25.35 -1.08
CA THR A 75 -15.25 25.81 -2.21
C THR A 75 -16.13 24.69 -2.75
N ALA A 76 -17.45 24.89 -2.73
CA ALA A 76 -18.40 23.94 -3.28
C ALA A 76 -18.32 23.86 -4.81
N GLY A 77 -18.07 22.65 -5.32
CA GLY A 77 -18.18 22.26 -6.71
C GLY A 77 -19.55 21.65 -7.06
N ALA A 78 -19.65 21.01 -8.22
CA ALA A 78 -20.88 20.36 -8.67
C ALA A 78 -21.37 19.31 -7.65
N GLY A 79 -22.69 19.21 -7.44
CA GLY A 79 -23.28 18.25 -6.49
C GLY A 79 -23.09 18.57 -5.00
N CYS A 80 -22.39 19.68 -4.68
CA CYS A 80 -22.22 20.18 -3.33
C CYS A 80 -22.85 21.57 -3.16
N ALA A 81 -23.27 21.88 -1.95
CA ALA A 81 -23.80 23.17 -1.53
C ALA A 81 -22.89 23.76 -0.43
N GLN A 82 -22.54 25.02 -0.58
CA GLN A 82 -21.79 25.76 0.45
C GLN A 82 -22.67 25.98 1.67
N THR A 83 -22.23 25.55 2.86
CA THR A 83 -23.00 25.69 4.11
C THR A 83 -22.32 26.59 5.14
N ALA A 84 -20.98 26.65 5.13
CA ALA A 84 -20.19 27.66 5.83
C ALA A 84 -18.95 28.03 5.00
N ALA A 85 -18.14 29.00 5.41
CA ALA A 85 -16.93 29.37 4.66
C ALA A 85 -15.97 28.18 4.47
N ASN A 86 -15.93 27.29 5.45
CA ASN A 86 -15.03 26.16 5.52
C ASN A 86 -15.76 24.81 5.50
N THR A 87 -17.04 24.81 5.09
CA THR A 87 -17.90 23.62 5.10
C THR A 87 -18.80 23.57 3.88
N VAL A 88 -18.86 22.40 3.25
CA VAL A 88 -19.82 22.09 2.18
C VAL A 88 -20.61 20.82 2.50
N THR A 89 -21.79 20.69 1.92
CA THR A 89 -22.62 19.49 2.01
C THR A 89 -22.90 18.96 0.62
N CYS A 90 -22.67 17.68 0.40
CA CYS A 90 -22.68 17.00 -0.89
C CYS A 90 -23.70 15.87 -0.88
N ALA A 91 -24.53 15.77 -1.91
CA ALA A 91 -25.58 14.77 -2.00
C ALA A 91 -25.23 13.65 -2.99
N GLY A 92 -25.80 12.46 -2.77
CA GLY A 92 -25.65 11.33 -3.69
C GLY A 92 -24.24 10.73 -3.73
N VAL A 93 -23.51 10.80 -2.62
CA VAL A 93 -22.15 10.27 -2.49
C VAL A 93 -22.20 8.77 -2.19
N THR A 94 -21.44 7.99 -2.95
CA THR A 94 -21.27 6.54 -2.81
C THR A 94 -19.81 6.13 -2.62
N GLY A 95 -18.88 7.07 -2.79
CA GLY A 95 -17.45 6.87 -2.53
C GLY A 95 -16.74 8.22 -2.41
N ILE A 96 -15.58 8.21 -1.77
CA ILE A 96 -14.84 9.43 -1.41
C ILE A 96 -13.43 9.35 -1.99
N VAL A 97 -12.90 10.47 -2.45
CA VAL A 97 -11.48 10.64 -2.77
C VAL A 97 -11.04 11.93 -2.11
N VAL A 98 -10.02 11.85 -1.26
CA VAL A 98 -9.38 13.01 -0.63
C VAL A 98 -7.92 13.03 -1.04
N ASP A 99 -7.47 14.19 -1.51
CA ASP A 99 -6.08 14.50 -1.81
C ASP A 99 -5.71 15.70 -0.92
N VAL A 100 -4.89 15.45 0.11
CA VAL A 100 -4.52 16.48 1.11
C VAL A 100 -3.30 17.31 0.68
N GLY A 101 -2.44 16.74 -0.15
CA GLY A 101 -1.60 17.49 -1.05
C GLY A 101 -0.16 17.67 -0.58
N ASP A 102 0.10 18.64 0.30
CA ASP A 102 1.46 19.01 0.70
C ASP A 102 1.55 19.43 2.17
N LEU A 103 2.76 19.32 2.75
CA LEU A 103 3.01 19.58 4.17
C LEU A 103 2.28 18.57 5.07
N ASP A 104 2.35 18.79 6.39
CA ASP A 104 1.81 17.87 7.38
C ASP A 104 0.28 18.03 7.49
N ASP A 105 -0.46 17.24 6.73
CA ASP A 105 -1.91 17.32 6.59
C ASP A 105 -2.66 16.30 7.46
N LYS A 106 -3.97 16.52 7.60
CA LYS A 106 -4.88 15.56 8.25
C LYS A 106 -6.16 15.35 7.45
N ALA A 107 -6.53 14.09 7.23
CA ALA A 107 -7.84 13.71 6.73
C ALA A 107 -8.48 12.65 7.63
N ALA A 108 -9.76 12.84 7.96
CA ALA A 108 -10.53 11.83 8.67
C ALA A 108 -11.92 11.63 8.04
N ASN A 109 -12.20 10.42 7.58
CA ASN A 109 -13.51 10.02 7.09
C ASN A 109 -14.34 9.37 8.21
N GLY A 110 -15.30 10.12 8.75
CA GLY A 110 -16.24 9.65 9.76
C GLY A 110 -17.48 8.96 9.19
N SER A 111 -17.45 8.48 7.94
CA SER A 111 -18.53 7.72 7.31
C SER A 111 -18.15 6.25 7.13
N THR A 112 -19.08 5.44 6.63
CA THR A 112 -18.83 4.03 6.24
C THR A 112 -18.70 3.88 4.72
N LEU A 113 -18.50 4.98 4.00
CA LEU A 113 -18.31 4.96 2.56
C LEU A 113 -16.86 4.61 2.25
N PRO A 114 -16.61 3.79 1.21
CA PRO A 114 -15.25 3.51 0.78
C PRO A 114 -14.60 4.79 0.28
N SER A 115 -13.35 4.98 0.66
CA SER A 115 -12.57 6.17 0.41
C SER A 115 -11.20 5.85 -0.17
N ARG A 116 -10.67 6.80 -0.94
CA ARG A 116 -9.26 6.82 -1.32
C ARG A 116 -8.64 8.07 -0.73
N LEU A 117 -7.69 7.90 0.18
CA LEU A 117 -6.96 9.00 0.82
C LEU A 117 -5.54 9.05 0.26
N LEU A 118 -5.09 10.24 -0.13
CA LEU A 118 -3.75 10.51 -0.62
C LEU A 118 -3.17 11.62 0.26
N GLY A 119 -2.08 11.31 0.97
CA GLY A 119 -1.30 12.23 1.79
C GLY A 119 -0.57 13.24 0.91
N GLY A 120 0.40 12.75 0.15
CA GLY A 120 1.33 13.60 -0.59
C GLY A 120 2.63 13.74 0.19
N PRO A 121 3.43 14.78 -0.04
CA PRO A 121 4.64 15.01 0.73
C PRO A 121 4.34 15.70 2.06
N GLY A 122 4.85 15.19 3.17
CA GLY A 122 4.61 15.72 4.52
C GLY A 122 4.52 14.58 5.52
N ALA A 123 4.41 14.90 6.81
CA ALA A 123 4.04 13.91 7.82
C ALA A 123 2.52 13.97 8.05
N ASP A 124 1.79 13.12 7.35
CA ASP A 124 0.34 13.14 7.23
C ASP A 124 -0.35 12.22 8.25
N SER A 125 -1.62 12.52 8.56
CA SER A 125 -2.45 11.63 9.40
C SER A 125 -3.78 11.36 8.70
N LEU A 126 -3.94 10.14 8.20
CA LEU A 126 -5.04 9.73 7.32
C LEU A 126 -5.90 8.64 7.97
N ARG A 127 -7.21 8.87 8.09
CA ARG A 127 -8.17 7.90 8.66
C ARG A 127 -9.27 7.53 7.67
N GLY A 128 -9.31 6.26 7.26
CA GLY A 128 -10.18 5.69 6.22
C GLY A 128 -11.67 5.66 6.59
N GLY A 129 -11.98 5.30 7.84
CA GLY A 129 -13.36 5.30 8.34
C GLY A 129 -13.93 3.90 8.45
N GLY A 130 -15.24 3.73 8.22
CA GLY A 130 -15.89 2.42 8.33
C GLY A 130 -16.04 1.67 6.99
N GLY A 131 -15.39 2.14 5.93
CA GLY A 131 -15.51 1.61 4.56
C GLY A 131 -14.38 0.64 4.24
N ASN A 132 -14.32 0.14 3.01
CA ASN A 132 -13.10 -0.50 2.52
C ASN A 132 -12.30 0.57 1.79
N ASP A 133 -11.24 1.02 2.43
CA ASP A 133 -10.50 2.22 2.10
C ASP A 133 -9.17 1.89 1.42
N ARG A 134 -8.68 2.83 0.63
CA ARG A 134 -7.32 2.78 0.08
C ARG A 134 -6.56 4.02 0.53
N ILE A 135 -5.49 3.83 1.29
CA ILE A 135 -4.77 4.92 1.93
C ILE A 135 -3.32 4.91 1.45
N THR A 136 -2.87 6.03 0.88
CA THR A 136 -1.47 6.24 0.49
C THR A 136 -0.96 7.46 1.23
N GLY A 137 0.07 7.28 2.05
CA GLY A 137 0.77 8.37 2.72
C GLY A 137 1.55 9.20 1.71
N GLY A 138 2.65 8.65 1.23
CA GLY A 138 3.55 9.31 0.28
C GLY A 138 4.79 9.82 1.02
N PRO A 139 5.53 10.79 0.46
CA PRO A 139 6.81 11.17 1.05
C PRO A 139 6.71 11.82 2.44
N GLY A 140 7.07 11.08 3.48
CA GLY A 140 7.28 11.55 4.84
C GLY A 140 6.95 10.46 5.85
N ASP A 141 7.01 10.77 7.15
CA ASP A 141 6.65 9.81 8.19
C ASP A 141 5.14 9.93 8.45
N ASP A 142 4.33 9.03 7.90
CA ASP A 142 2.88 9.13 7.89
C ASP A 142 2.19 8.22 8.92
N ASP A 143 1.08 8.70 9.49
CA ASP A 143 0.17 7.87 10.30
C ASP A 143 -1.04 7.43 9.46
N LEU A 144 -1.12 6.15 9.10
CA LEU A 144 -2.17 5.58 8.25
C LEU A 144 -3.11 4.67 9.06
N PHE A 145 -4.39 5.03 9.15
CA PHE A 145 -5.39 4.25 9.89
C PHE A 145 -6.54 3.84 8.95
N GLY A 146 -6.72 2.54 8.75
CA GLY A 146 -7.86 1.99 8.02
C GLY A 146 -9.17 2.23 8.77
N GLU A 147 -9.14 1.92 10.07
CA GLU A 147 -10.27 1.91 10.99
C GLU A 147 -11.15 0.67 10.74
N GLY A 148 -12.43 0.80 10.41
CA GLY A 148 -13.28 -0.37 10.20
C GLY A 148 -13.39 -0.69 8.72
N GLY A 149 -13.13 -1.91 8.29
CA GLY A 149 -13.09 -2.17 6.85
C GLY A 149 -12.31 -3.42 6.50
N ASN A 150 -12.13 -3.63 5.21
CA ASN A 150 -10.94 -4.35 4.74
C ASN A 150 -10.21 -3.34 3.84
N ASP A 151 -9.14 -2.79 4.38
CA ASP A 151 -8.44 -1.62 3.87
C ASP A 151 -7.18 -2.02 3.14
N MET A 152 -6.65 -1.10 2.34
CA MET A 152 -5.46 -1.35 1.53
C MET A 152 -4.49 -0.18 1.62
N PHE A 153 -3.26 -0.48 2.02
CA PHE A 153 -2.14 0.43 2.24
C PHE A 153 -1.04 0.15 1.20
N PRO A 154 -1.14 0.70 -0.01
CA PRO A 154 -0.04 0.67 -0.96
C PRO A 154 1.13 1.53 -0.49
N ALA A 155 2.29 0.89 -0.36
CA ALA A 155 3.56 1.60 -0.28
C ALA A 155 3.83 2.32 -1.60
N ASP A 156 4.52 3.45 -1.53
CA ASP A 156 4.87 4.21 -2.72
C ASP A 156 6.07 3.58 -3.45
N ALA A 157 6.48 4.15 -4.58
CA ALA A 157 7.58 3.59 -5.39
C ALA A 157 9.00 4.04 -4.97
N VAL A 158 9.13 4.94 -4.01
CA VAL A 158 10.38 5.60 -3.62
C VAL A 158 10.42 5.71 -2.11
N VAL A 159 11.38 5.04 -1.46
CA VAL A 159 11.60 5.11 0.00
C VAL A 159 11.17 6.46 0.58
N ASP A 160 10.02 6.43 1.24
CA ASP A 160 9.41 7.54 1.94
C ASP A 160 9.82 7.44 3.42
N GLY A 161 9.16 8.13 4.33
CA GLY A 161 9.58 8.12 5.74
C GLY A 161 9.32 6.77 6.41
N ALA A 162 9.39 6.76 7.74
CA ALA A 162 8.96 5.63 8.52
C ALA A 162 7.45 5.75 8.79
N ASP A 163 6.64 4.98 8.08
CA ASP A 163 5.17 5.04 8.20
C ASP A 163 4.65 4.12 9.31
N ASP A 164 3.66 4.62 10.07
CA ASP A 164 2.87 3.83 11.02
C ASP A 164 1.56 3.38 10.34
N VAL A 165 1.42 2.07 10.07
CA VAL A 165 0.25 1.50 9.38
C VAL A 165 -0.60 0.68 10.36
N LEU A 166 -1.87 1.05 10.52
CA LEU A 166 -2.84 0.34 11.36
C LEU A 166 -4.08 -0.01 10.55
N GLY A 167 -4.37 -1.31 10.42
CA GLY A 167 -5.55 -1.80 9.71
C GLY A 167 -6.84 -1.43 10.45
N GLY A 168 -6.88 -1.76 11.73
CA GLY A 168 -8.05 -1.59 12.59
C GLY A 168 -9.01 -2.78 12.51
N PRO A 169 -10.29 -2.61 12.89
CA PRO A 169 -11.30 -3.66 12.73
C PRO A 169 -11.53 -4.09 11.27
N GLY A 170 -10.86 -5.15 10.86
CA GLY A 170 -11.08 -5.85 9.61
C GLY A 170 -10.89 -7.35 9.76
N ILE A 171 -10.90 -8.05 8.63
CA ILE A 171 -10.41 -9.44 8.58
C ILE A 171 -9.40 -9.65 7.44
N ALA A 172 -9.06 -8.58 6.72
CA ALA A 172 -8.29 -8.67 5.48
C ALA A 172 -7.68 -7.32 5.11
N ASP A 173 -7.21 -6.56 6.09
CA ASP A 173 -6.46 -5.34 5.82
C ASP A 173 -5.13 -5.70 5.12
N GLU A 174 -4.74 -4.98 4.07
CA GLU A 174 -3.60 -5.33 3.22
C GLU A 174 -2.56 -4.22 3.14
N ALA A 175 -1.33 -4.49 3.57
CA ALA A 175 -0.15 -3.71 3.20
C ALA A 175 0.48 -4.30 1.93
N THR A 176 0.75 -3.45 0.92
CA THR A 176 1.34 -3.92 -0.36
C THR A 176 2.54 -3.10 -0.77
N TYR A 177 3.67 -3.78 -0.95
CA TYR A 177 4.96 -3.23 -1.34
C TYR A 177 5.26 -3.43 -2.83
N GLN A 178 4.30 -3.87 -3.62
CA GLN A 178 4.48 -4.27 -5.02
C GLN A 178 5.08 -3.18 -5.93
N ALA A 179 5.03 -1.91 -5.52
CA ALA A 179 5.59 -0.78 -6.24
C ALA A 179 7.10 -0.54 -5.98
N ARG A 180 7.67 -1.16 -4.93
CA ARG A 180 9.06 -1.00 -4.49
C ARG A 180 10.04 -1.63 -5.48
N GLY A 181 11.24 -1.04 -5.52
CA GLY A 181 12.28 -1.37 -6.50
C GLY A 181 13.33 -2.39 -6.03
N VAL A 182 13.19 -2.88 -4.80
CA VAL A 182 14.07 -3.82 -4.12
C VAL A 182 13.24 -4.74 -3.22
N GLY A 183 13.85 -5.80 -2.68
CA GLY A 183 13.17 -6.67 -1.72
C GLY A 183 12.98 -6.01 -0.35
N VAL A 184 11.89 -6.36 0.33
CA VAL A 184 11.48 -5.78 1.62
C VAL A 184 11.51 -6.81 2.74
N ARG A 185 11.55 -6.32 3.98
CA ARG A 185 11.11 -7.09 5.14
C ARG A 185 9.81 -6.45 5.63
N ALA A 186 8.75 -7.22 5.80
CA ALA A 186 7.49 -6.73 6.35
C ALA A 186 6.93 -7.72 7.36
N SER A 187 6.78 -7.28 8.62
CA SER A 187 6.23 -8.05 9.72
C SER A 187 5.04 -7.34 10.35
N ALA A 188 3.86 -7.95 10.34
CA ALA A 188 2.67 -7.43 11.01
C ALA A 188 2.74 -7.66 12.54
N ASP A 189 3.80 -7.21 13.21
CA ASP A 189 4.02 -7.40 14.64
C ASP A 189 3.81 -6.12 15.47
N GLY A 190 3.61 -4.97 14.81
CA GLY A 190 3.45 -3.66 15.45
C GLY A 190 4.74 -3.10 16.02
N ASP A 191 5.91 -3.62 15.61
CA ASP A 191 7.22 -3.06 15.92
C ASP A 191 7.87 -2.45 14.65
N PRO A 192 8.60 -1.33 14.76
CA PRO A 192 9.27 -0.73 13.60
C PRO A 192 10.36 -1.61 12.99
N GLY A 193 10.60 -1.46 11.69
CA GLY A 193 11.64 -2.17 10.95
C GLY A 193 11.16 -2.85 9.68
N ASP A 194 10.04 -2.40 9.15
CA ASP A 194 9.41 -2.90 7.94
C ASP A 194 9.76 -2.03 6.72
N GLY A 195 9.36 -2.51 5.54
CA GLY A 195 9.58 -1.86 4.26
C GLY A 195 10.96 -2.15 3.64
N GLU A 196 11.43 -1.21 2.82
CA GLU A 196 12.76 -1.27 2.22
C GLU A 196 13.87 -1.15 3.30
N PRO A 197 15.08 -1.70 3.07
CA PRO A 197 16.16 -1.61 4.04
C PRO A 197 16.52 -0.17 4.47
N GLY A 198 16.15 0.18 5.70
CA GLY A 198 16.42 1.49 6.29
C GLY A 198 15.29 2.52 6.17
N GLU A 199 14.15 2.12 5.61
CA GLU A 199 12.88 2.86 5.63
C GLU A 199 12.34 2.92 7.07
N GLY A 200 12.01 1.75 7.63
CA GLY A 200 11.67 1.64 9.05
C GLY A 200 10.19 1.84 9.33
N ASP A 201 9.33 1.48 8.37
CA ASP A 201 7.89 1.35 8.56
C ASP A 201 7.58 0.47 9.78
N ASN A 202 6.37 0.63 10.28
CA ASN A 202 5.82 -0.13 11.38
C ASN A 202 4.44 -0.66 10.99
N LEU A 203 4.40 -1.94 10.64
CA LEU A 203 3.16 -2.59 10.27
C LEU A 203 2.43 -3.12 11.51
N GLY A 204 1.24 -2.58 11.76
CA GLY A 204 0.38 -2.94 12.87
C GLY A 204 0.08 -4.44 12.93
N ASN A 205 -0.07 -4.95 14.15
CA ASN A 205 -0.49 -6.34 14.39
C ASN A 205 -1.98 -6.60 14.10
N ASP A 206 -2.66 -5.61 13.54
CA ASP A 206 -4.03 -5.63 13.02
C ASP A 206 -4.06 -5.51 11.49
N VAL A 207 -2.94 -5.81 10.81
CA VAL A 207 -2.90 -6.01 9.36
C VAL A 207 -2.82 -7.50 9.04
N GLU A 208 -3.80 -8.04 8.32
CA GLU A 208 -3.87 -9.48 8.04
C GLU A 208 -3.13 -9.91 6.78
N ASN A 209 -3.01 -9.03 5.78
CA ASN A 209 -2.48 -9.39 4.47
C ASN A 209 -1.24 -8.57 4.14
N VAL A 210 -0.23 -9.24 3.58
CA VAL A 210 0.99 -8.59 3.12
C VAL A 210 1.34 -9.08 1.73
N THR A 211 1.47 -8.14 0.81
CA THR A 211 1.98 -8.39 -0.54
C THR A 211 3.38 -7.81 -0.66
N GLY A 212 4.36 -8.65 -0.98
CA GLY A 212 5.74 -8.27 -1.25
C GLY A 212 5.93 -7.54 -2.58
N THR A 213 7.15 -7.60 -3.08
CA THR A 213 7.67 -6.90 -4.25
C THR A 213 7.74 -7.84 -5.46
N PHE A 214 8.75 -7.72 -6.32
CA PHE A 214 9.10 -8.73 -7.32
C PHE A 214 10.58 -9.14 -7.16
N PHE A 215 11.09 -8.97 -5.94
CA PHE A 215 12.45 -9.28 -5.51
C PHE A 215 12.36 -10.14 -4.24
N ASN A 216 13.52 -10.57 -3.74
CA ASN A 216 13.58 -11.44 -2.57
C ASN A 216 13.06 -10.73 -1.31
N ASP A 217 11.91 -11.15 -0.81
CA ASP A 217 11.23 -10.55 0.32
C ASP A 217 11.27 -11.45 1.58
N GLU A 218 11.08 -10.82 2.74
CA GLU A 218 10.79 -11.50 4.01
C GLU A 218 9.44 -11.00 4.55
N LEU A 219 8.41 -11.84 4.46
CA LEU A 219 7.05 -11.52 4.88
C LEU A 219 6.66 -12.34 6.12
N ILE A 220 6.17 -11.68 7.14
CA ILE A 220 5.84 -12.27 8.44
C ILE A 220 4.43 -11.83 8.84
N GLY A 221 3.53 -12.81 8.99
CA GLY A 221 2.17 -12.62 9.46
C GLY A 221 2.07 -12.24 10.93
N ASN A 222 0.85 -12.16 11.43
CA ASN A 222 0.54 -11.87 12.82
C ASN A 222 -0.06 -13.13 13.48
N ILE A 223 -0.89 -12.98 14.52
CA ILE A 223 -1.52 -14.13 15.21
C ILE A 223 -2.92 -14.49 14.66
N SER A 224 -3.40 -13.71 13.70
CA SER A 224 -4.64 -13.91 12.96
C SER A 224 -4.34 -14.64 11.65
N GLY A 225 -5.36 -15.15 10.96
CA GLY A 225 -5.13 -15.82 9.67
C GLY A 225 -4.70 -14.80 8.61
N ASN A 226 -3.55 -15.03 7.99
CA ASN A 226 -2.91 -14.11 7.07
C ASN A 226 -2.94 -14.58 5.60
N LEU A 227 -2.94 -13.63 4.67
CA LEU A 227 -2.56 -13.86 3.27
C LEU A 227 -1.20 -13.21 3.01
N LEU A 228 -0.18 -14.03 2.75
CA LEU A 228 1.17 -13.56 2.41
C LEU A 228 1.47 -13.89 0.95
N LEU A 229 1.75 -12.88 0.14
CA LEU A 229 2.06 -13.00 -1.28
C LEU A 229 3.51 -12.55 -1.54
N GLY A 230 4.44 -13.50 -1.73
CA GLY A 230 5.85 -13.23 -2.05
C GLY A 230 6.04 -12.61 -3.45
N GLN A 231 5.18 -13.04 -4.39
CA GLN A 231 5.21 -12.68 -5.81
C GLN A 231 6.34 -13.35 -6.57
N ALA A 232 7.43 -12.67 -6.88
CA ALA A 232 8.55 -13.26 -7.61
C ALA A 232 9.83 -12.88 -6.88
N GLY A 233 10.82 -13.76 -6.88
CA GLY A 233 11.98 -13.58 -6.02
C GLY A 233 12.22 -14.84 -5.20
N ASP A 234 13.36 -14.93 -4.52
CA ASP A 234 13.57 -15.99 -3.54
C ASP A 234 13.03 -15.50 -2.19
N ASP A 235 11.78 -15.84 -1.88
CA ASP A 235 11.04 -15.21 -0.78
C ASP A 235 11.01 -16.06 0.49
N ARG A 236 10.83 -15.41 1.64
CA ARG A 236 10.66 -16.05 2.94
C ARG A 236 9.35 -15.63 3.59
N LEU A 237 8.41 -16.57 3.71
CA LEU A 237 7.05 -16.32 4.22
C LEU A 237 6.82 -17.09 5.53
N ILE A 238 6.37 -16.41 6.58
CA ILE A 238 5.99 -17.02 7.88
C ILE A 238 4.57 -16.65 8.25
N GLY A 239 3.69 -17.63 8.41
CA GLY A 239 2.28 -17.45 8.83
C GLY A 239 2.12 -17.11 10.31
N HIS A 240 2.74 -17.91 11.18
CA HIS A 240 2.63 -17.88 12.65
C HIS A 240 1.48 -18.69 13.24
N ALA A 241 0.36 -18.05 13.59
CA ALA A 241 -0.73 -18.72 14.27
C ALA A 241 -2.03 -18.49 13.51
N ALA A 242 -2.97 -19.42 13.65
CA ALA A 242 -4.23 -19.47 12.90
C ALA A 242 -4.02 -19.99 11.47
N ASP A 243 -5.11 -20.04 10.69
CA ASP A 243 -5.09 -20.69 9.38
C ASP A 243 -4.59 -19.69 8.32
N ASP A 244 -3.36 -19.88 7.84
CA ASP A 244 -2.69 -18.95 6.93
C ASP A 244 -2.74 -19.41 5.46
N THR A 245 -2.60 -18.46 4.53
CA THR A 245 -2.34 -18.73 3.11
C THR A 245 -1.05 -18.05 2.68
N LEU A 246 -0.05 -18.86 2.36
CA LEU A 246 1.28 -18.42 1.93
C LEU A 246 1.46 -18.76 0.45
N VAL A 247 1.71 -17.75 -0.38
CA VAL A 247 1.97 -17.91 -1.81
C VAL A 247 3.36 -17.39 -2.10
N GLY A 248 4.30 -18.28 -2.38
CA GLY A 248 5.67 -17.90 -2.76
C GLY A 248 5.67 -17.22 -4.13
N GLY A 249 5.45 -18.03 -5.16
CA GLY A 249 5.37 -17.58 -6.54
C GLY A 249 6.60 -18.06 -7.31
N PRO A 250 7.06 -17.40 -8.38
CA PRO A 250 8.28 -17.83 -9.07
C PRO A 250 9.55 -17.48 -8.31
N GLY A 251 10.42 -18.47 -8.08
CA GLY A 251 11.70 -18.28 -7.39
C GLY A 251 11.98 -19.40 -6.39
N ALA A 252 13.05 -19.31 -5.61
CA ALA A 252 13.36 -20.32 -4.59
C ALA A 252 12.83 -19.87 -3.22
N ASP A 253 11.63 -20.32 -2.88
CA ASP A 253 10.87 -19.81 -1.74
C ASP A 253 10.98 -20.68 -0.49
N ALA A 254 10.85 -20.06 0.66
CA ALA A 254 10.78 -20.73 1.97
C ALA A 254 9.48 -20.34 2.69
N LEU A 255 8.51 -21.26 2.73
CA LEU A 255 7.19 -21.06 3.34
C LEU A 255 7.09 -21.82 4.67
N PHE A 256 6.69 -21.12 5.74
CA PHE A 256 6.53 -21.67 7.08
C PHE A 256 5.13 -21.33 7.62
N GLY A 257 4.23 -22.31 7.71
CA GLY A 257 2.86 -22.10 8.25
C GLY A 257 2.85 -21.86 9.76
N ALA A 258 3.53 -22.75 10.50
CA ALA A 258 3.58 -22.82 11.96
C ALA A 258 2.33 -23.43 12.60
N ASP A 259 1.54 -22.72 13.41
CA ASP A 259 0.38 -23.28 14.12
C ASP A 259 -0.92 -22.95 13.38
N GLY A 260 -1.62 -23.92 12.80
CA GLY A 260 -2.78 -23.60 11.97
C GLY A 260 -3.16 -24.71 11.01
N ALA A 261 -4.27 -24.58 10.31
CA ALA A 261 -4.52 -25.36 9.10
C ALA A 261 -4.12 -24.55 7.87
N ASP A 262 -2.85 -24.63 7.49
CA ASP A 262 -2.26 -23.68 6.57
C ASP A 262 -2.36 -24.12 5.10
N ARG A 263 -2.27 -23.14 4.19
CA ARG A 263 -2.22 -23.34 2.74
C ARG A 263 -0.91 -22.77 2.20
N LEU A 264 0.04 -23.64 1.90
CA LEU A 264 1.34 -23.27 1.36
C LEU A 264 1.39 -23.58 -0.13
N LEU A 265 1.57 -22.55 -0.96
CA LEU A 265 1.50 -22.63 -2.43
C LEU A 265 2.81 -22.11 -3.02
N ALA A 266 3.65 -23.01 -3.53
CA ALA A 266 4.95 -22.66 -4.15
C ALA A 266 5.14 -23.21 -5.57
N ARG A 267 4.18 -23.98 -6.10
CA ARG A 267 4.29 -24.57 -7.44
C ARG A 267 4.53 -23.51 -8.54
N ASP A 268 5.71 -23.51 -9.16
CA ASP A 268 6.14 -22.59 -10.21
C ASP A 268 6.71 -23.27 -11.49
N ASN A 269 6.77 -24.61 -11.49
CA ASN A 269 7.37 -25.51 -12.49
C ASN A 269 8.91 -25.56 -12.50
N VAL A 270 9.57 -25.12 -11.43
CA VAL A 270 10.97 -25.38 -11.13
C VAL A 270 11.03 -26.50 -10.08
N MET A 271 12.02 -27.39 -10.17
CA MET A 271 12.06 -28.58 -9.31
C MET A 271 13.17 -28.46 -8.27
N GLY A 272 12.84 -28.60 -6.99
CA GLY A 272 13.78 -28.69 -5.88
C GLY A 272 14.31 -27.35 -5.37
N ASN A 273 13.63 -26.25 -5.68
CA ASN A 273 14.00 -24.88 -5.27
C ASN A 273 13.23 -24.42 -4.03
N ASP A 274 12.02 -24.93 -3.79
CA ASP A 274 11.17 -24.43 -2.71
C ASP A 274 11.23 -25.30 -1.46
N THR A 275 11.10 -24.69 -0.29
CA THR A 275 11.01 -25.39 1.00
C THR A 275 9.71 -25.00 1.70
N LEU A 276 8.85 -25.99 1.94
CA LEU A 276 7.58 -25.78 2.64
C LEU A 276 7.60 -26.54 3.97
N THR A 277 7.27 -25.84 5.04
CA THR A 277 7.04 -26.42 6.37
C THR A 277 5.64 -26.02 6.83
N GLY A 278 4.69 -26.96 6.83
CA GLY A 278 3.31 -26.71 7.30
C GLY A 278 3.31 -26.38 8.78
N GLY A 279 3.37 -27.40 9.62
CA GLY A 279 3.70 -27.23 11.04
C GLY A 279 2.76 -28.03 11.91
N ALA A 280 2.14 -27.38 12.90
CA ALA A 280 1.13 -27.99 13.74
C ALA A 280 -0.26 -27.72 13.17
N GLY A 281 -0.95 -28.79 12.76
CA GLY A 281 -2.33 -28.72 12.29
C GLY A 281 -2.54 -29.63 11.10
N ILE A 282 -3.49 -29.30 10.22
CA ILE A 282 -3.73 -30.05 8.98
C ILE A 282 -3.49 -29.11 7.82
N ASP A 283 -2.32 -29.25 7.22
CA ASP A 283 -1.84 -28.34 6.21
C ASP A 283 -2.10 -28.85 4.79
N PHE A 284 -2.20 -27.90 3.86
CA PHE A 284 -2.23 -28.15 2.43
C PHE A 284 -0.99 -27.54 1.78
N CYS A 285 -0.13 -28.38 1.21
CA CYS A 285 1.08 -27.96 0.52
C CYS A 285 0.98 -28.28 -0.98
N ASP A 286 1.11 -27.26 -1.84
CA ASP A 286 1.21 -27.40 -3.30
C ASP A 286 2.59 -26.96 -3.78
N ALA A 287 3.43 -27.95 -4.09
CA ALA A 287 4.81 -27.77 -4.54
C ALA A 287 5.12 -28.65 -5.76
N ASP A 288 6.23 -28.37 -6.41
CA ASP A 288 6.73 -29.13 -7.53
C ASP A 288 7.46 -30.41 -7.11
N PRO A 289 7.66 -31.36 -8.04
CA PRO A 289 8.43 -32.56 -7.73
C PRO A 289 9.85 -32.20 -7.26
N LEU A 290 10.30 -32.86 -6.20
CA LEU A 290 11.63 -32.71 -5.57
C LEU A 290 11.79 -31.52 -4.62
N ASP A 291 10.79 -30.67 -4.45
CA ASP A 291 10.80 -29.66 -3.40
C ASP A 291 10.77 -30.30 -2.01
N PRO A 292 11.65 -29.85 -1.09
CA PRO A 292 11.56 -30.21 0.32
C PRO A 292 10.20 -29.85 0.95
N LEU A 293 9.45 -30.88 1.34
CA LEU A 293 8.23 -30.75 2.14
C LEU A 293 8.46 -31.29 3.54
N PHE A 294 8.15 -30.48 4.54
CA PHE A 294 8.19 -30.85 5.96
C PHE A 294 6.81 -30.62 6.57
N THR A 295 6.32 -31.61 7.33
CA THR A 295 5.06 -31.53 8.09
C THR A 295 3.81 -31.16 7.28
N CYS A 296 3.78 -31.55 6.01
CA CYS A 296 2.56 -31.72 5.19
C CYS A 296 2.11 -33.21 5.25
#